data_AF-A0A2W5T2I5-F1
#
_entry.id   AF-A0A2W5T2I5-F1
#
_cell.length_a   1.000
_cell.length_b   1.000
_cell.length_c   1.000
_cell.angle_alpha   90.00
_cell.angle_beta   90.00
_cell.angle_gamma   90.00
#
_symmetry.space_group_name_H-M   'P 1'
#
loop_
_entity.id
_entity.type
_entity.pdbx_description
1 polymer ?
#
loop_
_entity_poly.entity_id
_entity_poly.type
_entity_poly.pdbx_seq_one_letter_code
_entity_poly.pdbx_strand_id
1 'polypeptide(L)'
;MPLSEESVIDHIRVQPEGELLVFSYSRIVRDGVEVARGPVEGRVILPGDDFEAEPNERVRDIARVVHTPAVVAAYQAATENTPPPLPTSEG
;
A
#
# COMPACT_ATOMS: atom_id res chain seq x y z
N MET A 1 -14.62 -2.80 31.31
CA MET A 1 -13.50 -3.48 30.65
C MET A 1 -13.37 -2.90 29.25
N PRO A 2 -12.49 -1.92 29.00
CA PRO A 2 -12.32 -1.37 27.66
C PRO A 2 -11.44 -2.31 26.83
N LEU A 3 -11.97 -2.74 25.69
CA LEU A 3 -11.20 -3.36 24.61
C LEU A 3 -11.04 -2.29 23.54
N SER A 4 -9.81 -2.00 23.12
CA SER A 4 -9.55 -1.12 21.97
C SER A 4 -8.92 -1.90 20.83
N GLU A 5 -9.23 -1.44 19.61
CA GLU A 5 -8.63 -1.92 18.38
C GLU A 5 -7.88 -0.75 17.73
N GLU A 6 -6.61 -0.99 17.39
CA GLU A 6 -5.73 0.00 16.78
C GLU A 6 -5.18 -0.55 15.47
N SER A 7 -5.25 0.24 14.39
CA SER A 7 -4.57 -0.14 13.14
C SER A 7 -3.09 0.21 13.23
N VAL A 8 -2.24 -0.80 13.04
CA VAL A 8 -0.79 -0.65 13.10
C VAL A 8 -0.19 -0.99 11.75
N ILE A 9 0.68 -0.12 11.25
CA ILE A 9 1.50 -0.41 10.07
C ILE A 9 2.60 -1.38 10.50
N ASP A 10 2.66 -2.55 9.85
CA ASP A 10 3.69 -3.55 10.06
C ASP A 10 4.97 -3.14 9.31
N HIS A 11 4.85 -2.96 7.99
CA HIS A 11 5.94 -2.51 7.15
C HIS A 11 5.43 -1.89 5.84
N ILE A 12 6.29 -1.11 5.20
CA ILE A 12 6.04 -0.50 3.89
C ILE A 12 7.19 -0.93 2.97
N ARG A 13 6.87 -1.45 1.79
CA ARG A 13 7.87 -1.79 0.76
C ARG A 13 7.70 -0.88 -0.44
N VAL A 14 8.81 -0.33 -0.91
CA VAL A 14 8.87 0.38 -2.19
C VAL A 14 9.27 -0.64 -3.26
N GLN A 15 8.46 -0.77 -4.29
CA GLN A 15 8.74 -1.64 -5.44
C GLN A 15 9.58 -0.90 -6.49
N PRO A 16 10.31 -1.63 -7.37
CA PRO A 16 11.19 -1.03 -8.36
C PRO A 16 10.51 -0.01 -9.29
N GLU A 17 9.24 -0.22 -9.60
CA GLU A 17 8.43 0.62 -10.48
C GLU A 17 7.77 1.80 -9.74
N GLY A 18 8.03 1.90 -8.42
CA GLY A 18 7.58 2.99 -7.57
C GLY A 18 6.30 2.70 -6.79
N GLU A 19 5.67 1.53 -6.93
CA GLU A 19 4.50 1.21 -6.12
C GLU A 19 4.87 1.00 -4.64
N LEU A 20 3.95 1.37 -3.77
CA LEU A 20 4.08 1.12 -2.34
C LEU A 20 3.19 -0.03 -1.90
N LEU A 21 3.81 -1.10 -1.40
CA LEU A 21 3.10 -2.16 -0.68
C LEU A 21 3.05 -1.80 0.80
N VAL A 22 1.86 -1.48 1.30
CA VAL A 22 1.63 -1.10 2.69
C VAL A 22 0.95 -2.25 3.42
N PHE A 23 1.64 -2.83 4.40
CA PHE A 23 1.12 -3.93 5.22
C PHE A 23 0.72 -3.41 6.60
N SER A 24 -0.49 -3.77 7.04
CA SER A 24 -1.04 -3.36 8.34
C SER A 24 -1.80 -4.50 9.00
N TYR A 25 -1.98 -4.41 10.32
CA TYR A 25 -2.82 -5.33 11.09
C TYR A 25 -3.59 -4.58 12.19
N SER A 26 -4.71 -5.16 12.63
CA SER A 26 -5.44 -4.70 13.81
C SER A 26 -4.79 -5.24 15.09
N ARG A 27 -4.42 -4.35 16.01
CA ARG A 27 -3.90 -4.67 17.34
C ARG A 27 -5.02 -4.58 18.36
N ILE A 28 -5.26 -5.65 19.12
CA ILE A 28 -6.31 -5.73 20.12
C ILE A 28 -5.69 -5.55 21.51
N VAL A 29 -6.05 -4.47 22.19
CA VAL A 29 -5.46 -4.06 23.46
C VAL A 29 -6.49 -4.14 24.60
N ARG A 30 -6.09 -4.74 25.73
CA ARG A 30 -6.86 -4.79 26.97
C ARG A 30 -5.98 -4.27 28.10
N ASP A 31 -6.47 -3.25 28.80
CA ASP A 31 -5.77 -2.63 29.94
C ASP A 31 -4.32 -2.21 29.59
N GLY A 32 -4.11 -1.73 28.36
CA GLY A 32 -2.80 -1.30 27.84
C GLY A 32 -1.88 -2.43 27.38
N VAL A 33 -2.30 -3.69 27.51
CA VAL A 33 -1.55 -4.86 27.07
C VAL A 33 -2.14 -5.41 25.78
N GLU A 34 -1.28 -5.65 24.79
CA GLU A 34 -1.70 -6.36 23.58
C GLU A 34 -2.06 -7.80 23.92
N VAL A 35 -3.30 -8.18 23.66
CA VAL A 35 -3.82 -9.52 23.96
C VAL A 35 -3.98 -10.38 22.71
N ALA A 36 -4.10 -9.74 21.54
CA ALA A 36 -4.17 -10.40 20.25
C ALA A 36 -3.87 -9.40 19.13
N ARG A 37 -3.65 -9.92 17.93
CA ARG A 37 -3.61 -9.14 16.70
C ARG A 37 -4.30 -9.91 15.57
N GLY A 38 -4.88 -9.16 14.63
CA GLY A 38 -5.45 -9.68 13.40
C GLY A 38 -4.40 -10.17 12.39
N PRO A 39 -4.84 -10.71 11.25
CA PRO A 39 -3.95 -11.03 10.14
C PRO A 39 -3.30 -9.76 9.58
N VAL A 40 -2.15 -9.94 8.92
CA VAL A 40 -1.50 -8.85 8.19
C VAL A 40 -2.15 -8.75 6.81
N GLU A 41 -2.65 -7.56 6.48
CA GLU A 41 -3.29 -7.25 5.21
C GLU A 41 -2.43 -6.25 4.43
N GLY A 42 -2.28 -6.49 3.12
CA GLY A 42 -1.51 -5.63 2.22
C GLY A 42 -2.42 -4.83 1.31
N ARG A 43 -2.14 -3.54 1.16
CA ARG A 43 -2.68 -2.69 0.10
C ARG A 43 -1.56 -2.12 -0.76
N VAL A 44 -1.89 -1.72 -1.97
CA VAL A 44 -0.96 -1.10 -2.91
C VAL A 44 -1.37 0.36 -3.12
N ILE A 45 -0.39 1.26 -3.17
CA ILE A 45 -0.56 2.64 -3.65
C ILE A 45 0.29 2.76 -4.91
N LEU A 46 -0.34 3.06 -6.04
CA LEU A 46 0.33 3.17 -7.34
C LEU A 46 0.86 4.58 -7.56
N PRO A 47 1.95 4.76 -8.32
CA PRO A 47 2.43 6.08 -8.71
C PRO A 47 1.33 6.90 -9.40
N GLY A 48 0.95 8.02 -8.78
CA GLY A 48 -0.11 8.90 -9.27
C GLY A 48 -1.47 8.75 -8.58
N ASP A 49 -1.65 7.74 -7.72
CA ASP A 49 -2.83 7.64 -6.87
C ASP A 49 -2.92 8.81 -5.88
N ASP A 50 -4.15 9.21 -5.53
CA ASP A 50 -4.39 10.15 -4.44
C ASP A 50 -4.24 9.43 -3.09
N PHE A 51 -3.21 9.83 -2.34
CA PHE A 51 -2.91 9.30 -1.00
C PHE A 51 -3.20 10.31 0.11
N GLU A 52 -3.85 11.45 -0.16
CA GLU A 52 -4.13 12.44 0.90
C GLU A 52 -5.15 11.92 1.94
N ALA A 53 -6.05 11.03 1.52
CA ALA A 53 -7.03 10.34 2.37
C ALA A 53 -6.43 9.20 3.21
N GLU A 54 -5.15 8.87 3.04
CA GLU A 54 -4.49 7.83 3.82
C GLU A 54 -4.36 8.26 5.30
N PRO A 55 -4.93 7.51 6.25
CA PRO A 55 -4.92 7.90 7.67
C PRO A 55 -3.53 7.90 8.29
N ASN A 56 -2.58 7.11 7.76
CA ASN A 56 -1.24 7.03 8.32
C ASN A 56 -0.29 8.07 7.71
N GLU A 57 0.20 8.99 8.54
CA GLU A 57 1.13 10.05 8.13
C GLU A 57 2.44 9.52 7.51
N ARG A 58 3.03 8.45 8.07
CA ARG A 58 4.27 7.88 7.52
C ARG A 58 4.08 7.28 6.13
N VAL A 59 2.92 6.67 5.87
CA VAL A 59 2.58 6.15 4.53
C VAL A 59 2.51 7.32 3.55
N ARG A 60 1.86 8.42 3.92
CA ARG A 60 1.77 9.63 3.09
C ARG A 60 3.12 10.26 2.81
N ASP A 61 3.99 10.36 3.82
CA ASP A 61 5.33 10.94 3.65
C ASP A 61 6.18 10.12 2.68
N ILE A 62 6.14 8.78 2.81
CA ILE A 62 6.87 7.89 1.89
C ILE A 62 6.29 7.99 0.49
N ALA A 63 4.96 8.01 0.33
CA ALA A 63 4.30 8.21 -0.96
C ALA A 63 4.73 9.53 -1.62
N ARG A 64 4.78 10.62 -0.86
CA ARG A 64 5.23 11.94 -1.35
C ARG A 64 6.68 11.93 -1.84
N VAL A 65 7.56 11.18 -1.19
CA VAL A 65 8.99 11.07 -1.56
C VAL A 65 9.19 10.15 -2.78
N VAL A 66 8.44 9.05 -2.87
CA VAL A 66 8.59 8.05 -3.94
C VAL A 66 7.86 8.47 -5.21
N HIS A 67 6.61 8.95 -5.10
CA HIS A 67 5.77 9.35 -6.24
C HIS A 67 6.15 10.74 -6.76
N THR A 68 7.44 10.91 -7.08
CA THR A 68 7.91 12.12 -7.78
C THR A 68 7.26 12.21 -9.17
N PRO A 69 7.16 13.42 -9.76
CA PRO A 69 6.60 13.58 -11.11
C PRO A 69 7.28 12.70 -12.17
N ALA A 70 8.59 12.46 -12.05
CA ALA A 70 9.34 11.61 -12.96
C ALA A 70 8.96 10.12 -12.81
N VAL A 71 8.77 9.64 -11.59
CA VAL A 71 8.34 8.25 -11.31
C VAL A 71 6.92 8.03 -11.80
N VAL A 72 6.00 8.96 -11.52
CA VAL A 72 4.61 8.90 -12.01
C VAL A 72 4.57 8.85 -13.53
N ALA A 73 5.32 9.73 -14.21
CA ALA A 73 5.39 9.74 -15.67
C ALA A 73 5.96 8.43 -16.24
N ALA A 74 7.01 7.87 -15.62
CA ALA A 74 7.60 6.61 -16.04
C ALA A 74 6.63 5.43 -15.84
N TYR A 75 5.92 5.40 -14.71
CA TYR A 75 4.92 4.37 -14.41
C TYR A 75 3.77 4.38 -15.42
N GLN A 76 3.23 5.56 -15.72
CA GLN A 76 2.15 5.73 -16.71
C GLN A 76 2.59 5.29 -18.11
N ALA A 77 3.79 5.71 -18.55
CA ALA A 77 4.33 5.29 -19.85
C ALA A 77 4.54 3.77 -19.94
N ALA A 78 4.93 3.12 -18.84
CA ALA A 78 5.08 1.67 -18.78
C ALA A 78 3.73 0.94 -18.86
N THR A 79 2.69 1.45 -18.18
CA THR A 79 1.35 0.85 -18.20
C THR A 79 0.69 0.97 -19.57
N GLU A 80 0.83 2.12 -20.24
CA GLU A 80 0.32 2.33 -21.61
C GLU A 80 0.96 1.39 -22.65
N ASN A 81 2.20 0.97 -22.42
CA ASN A 81 2.95 0.12 -23.35
C ASN A 81 2.75 -1.39 -23.09
N THR A 82 1.77 -1.79 -22.27
CA THR A 82 1.45 -3.20 -22.05
C THR A 82 0.75 -3.76 -23.30
N PRO A 83 1.37 -4.65 -24.10
CA PRO A 83 0.71 -5.21 -25.27
C PRO A 83 -0.51 -6.02 -24.84
N PRO A 84 -1.59 -6.04 -25.66
CA PRO A 84 -2.79 -6.80 -25.33
C PRO A 84 -2.45 -8.27 -25.11
N PRO A 85 -3.17 -8.98 -24.22
CA PRO A 85 -2.95 -10.40 -24.00
C PRO A 85 -3.04 -11.14 -25.33
N LEU A 86 -2.08 -12.03 -25.59
CA LEU A 86 -2.09 -12.86 -26.79
C LEU A 86 -3.45 -13.57 -26.91
N PRO A 87 -4.07 -13.61 -28.10
CA PRO A 87 -5.31 -14.34 -28.27
C PRO A 87 -5.07 -15.79 -27.83
N THR A 88 -5.86 -16.26 -26.87
CA THR A 88 -5.88 -17.67 -26.51
C THR A 88 -6.33 -18.43 -27.75
N SER A 89 -5.41 -19.13 -28.42
CA SER A 89 -5.79 -20.13 -29.42
C SER A 89 -6.53 -21.25 -28.68
N GLU A 90 -7.85 -21.12 -28.60
CA GLU A 90 -8.71 -22.28 -28.40
C GLU A 90 -8.58 -23.15 -29.66
N GLY A 91 -8.03 -24.35 -29.47
CA GLY A 91 -7.90 -25.39 -30.50
C GLY A 91 -9.06 -26.38 -30.45
#